data_AF-A0A2S2PAB6-F1
#
_entry.id   AF-A0A2S2PAB6-F1
#
_cell.length_a   1.000
_cell.length_b   1.000
_cell.length_c   1.000
_cell.angle_alpha   90.00
_cell.angle_beta   90.00
_cell.angle_gamma   90.00
#
_symmetry.space_group_name_H-M   'P 1'
#
loop_
_entity.id
_entity.type
_entity.pdbx_description
1 polymer ?
#
loop_
_entity_poly.entity_id
_entity_poly.type
_entity_poly.pdbx_seq_one_letter_code
_entity_poly.pdbx_strand_id
1 'polypeptide(L)'
;MFEENRLRNKLSVIYSDNNKHLPPHKLLDLIIKNNLQEMYSQFTKLCQLVLTISATTASSERSMSTLKRIKSFLRNTMTNERLTNLSSLAIEKNLLGIMAKDPTFVESIIDDFAKKKEKSIELEYKII
;
A
#
# COMPACT_ATOMS: atom_id res chain seq x y z
N MET A 1 -9.13 -0.16 25.17
CA MET A 1 -8.40 0.98 25.77
C MET A 1 -6.90 0.75 25.59
N PHE A 2 -6.14 1.74 25.14
CA PHE A 2 -4.69 1.64 25.03
C PHE A 2 -4.07 1.80 26.43
N GLU A 3 -3.18 0.89 26.83
CA GLU A 3 -2.60 0.88 28.17
C GLU A 3 -1.12 1.23 28.09
N GLU A 4 -0.84 2.54 28.09
CA GLU A 4 0.52 3.07 27.92
C GLU A 4 1.49 2.48 28.96
N ASN A 5 1.09 2.41 30.22
CA ASN A 5 1.93 1.88 31.31
C ASN A 5 2.28 0.39 31.09
N ARG A 6 1.32 -0.40 30.57
CA ARG A 6 1.56 -1.82 30.29
C ARG A 6 2.49 -1.99 29.10
N LEU A 7 2.37 -1.14 28.08
CA LEU A 7 3.28 -1.15 26.93
C LEU A 7 4.68 -0.70 27.33
N ARG A 8 4.83 0.36 28.12
CA ARG A 8 6.12 0.85 28.63
C ARG A 8 6.84 -0.22 29.46
N ASN A 9 6.15 -0.90 30.37
CA ASN A 9 6.76 -1.97 31.16
C ASN A 9 7.19 -3.16 30.30
N LYS A 10 6.41 -3.51 29.28
CA LYS A 10 6.76 -4.58 28.33
C LYS A 10 7.97 -4.21 27.46
N LEU A 11 7.99 -2.96 26.98
CA LEU A 11 9.12 -2.40 26.25
C LEU A 11 10.37 -2.36 27.12
N SER A 12 10.28 -1.90 28.37
CA SER A 12 11.43 -1.85 29.27
C SER A 12 12.00 -3.24 29.51
N VAL A 13 11.18 -4.26 29.76
CA VAL A 13 11.63 -5.65 29.93
C VAL A 13 12.32 -6.19 28.68
N ILE A 14 11.80 -5.89 27.49
CA ILE A 14 12.39 -6.34 26.21
C ILE A 14 13.72 -5.63 25.92
N TYR A 15 13.79 -4.32 26.17
CA TYR A 15 14.98 -3.51 25.88
C TYR A 15 16.02 -3.46 27.00
N SER A 16 15.70 -3.93 28.21
CA SER A 16 16.68 -4.07 29.30
C SER A 16 17.65 -5.23 29.08
N ASP A 17 17.29 -6.16 28.20
CA ASP A 17 18.09 -7.33 27.87
C ASP A 17 18.89 -7.04 26.60
N ASN A 18 20.20 -6.81 26.74
CA ASN A 18 21.11 -6.47 25.63
C ASN A 18 21.10 -7.54 24.50
N ASN A 19 20.65 -8.76 24.78
CA ASN A 19 20.53 -9.84 23.80
C ASN A 19 19.24 -9.75 22.93
N LYS A 20 18.30 -8.86 23.28
CA LYS A 20 17.00 -8.69 22.60
C LYS A 20 16.89 -7.38 21.81
N HIS A 21 18.00 -6.67 21.62
CA HIS A 21 18.07 -5.51 20.72
C HIS A 21 18.07 -5.97 19.25
N LEU A 22 16.94 -6.54 18.85
CA LEU A 22 16.75 -7.21 17.58
C LEU A 22 15.90 -6.32 16.66
N PRO A 23 16.17 -6.29 15.34
CA PRO A 23 15.36 -5.51 14.44
C PRO A 23 13.88 -5.92 14.51
N PRO A 24 12.93 -4.99 14.28
CA PRO A 24 11.51 -5.22 14.54
C PRO A 24 10.91 -6.48 13.89
N HIS A 25 11.45 -6.92 12.74
CA HIS A 25 11.01 -8.13 12.04
C HIS A 25 11.36 -9.41 12.81
N LYS A 26 12.62 -9.56 13.25
CA LYS A 26 13.04 -10.73 14.04
C LYS A 26 12.34 -10.77 15.40
N LEU A 27 12.05 -9.61 15.96
CA LEU A 27 11.38 -9.50 17.24
C LEU A 27 9.89 -9.88 17.12
N LEU A 28 9.24 -9.50 16.02
CA LEU A 28 7.91 -9.99 15.66
C LEU A 28 7.90 -11.51 15.43
N ASP A 29 8.88 -12.05 14.71
CA ASP A 29 9.02 -13.49 14.47
C ASP A 29 9.15 -14.28 15.79
N LEU A 30 9.93 -13.78 16.74
CA LEU A 30 10.07 -14.39 18.06
C LEU A 30 8.74 -14.40 18.84
N ILE A 31 7.95 -13.33 18.75
CA ILE A 31 6.66 -13.26 19.43
C ILE A 31 5.66 -14.23 18.84
N ILE A 32 5.66 -14.38 17.51
CA ILE A 32 4.83 -15.35 16.80
C ILE A 32 5.27 -16.77 17.16
N LYS A 33 6.57 -17.06 17.09
CA LYS A 33 7.13 -18.39 17.38
C LYS A 33 6.86 -18.88 18.81
N ASN A 34 6.77 -17.96 19.77
CA ASN A 34 6.49 -18.29 21.17
C ASN A 34 4.99 -18.16 21.54
N ASN A 35 4.08 -17.95 20.58
CA ASN A 35 2.65 -17.72 20.82
C ASN A 35 2.35 -16.60 21.83
N LEU A 36 3.22 -15.59 21.90
CA LEU A 36 3.11 -14.48 22.86
C LEU A 36 2.22 -13.33 22.35
N GLN A 37 1.50 -13.53 21.24
CA GLN A 37 0.74 -12.49 20.56
C GLN A 37 -0.38 -11.89 21.42
N GLU A 38 -1.08 -12.71 22.21
CA GLU A 38 -2.14 -12.22 23.11
C GLU A 38 -1.56 -11.43 24.29
N MET A 39 -0.48 -11.94 24.88
CA MET A 39 0.25 -11.27 25.96
C MET A 39 0.80 -9.91 25.51
N TYR A 40 1.28 -9.79 24.27
CA TYR A 40 1.93 -8.60 23.74
C TYR A 40 1.14 -7.89 22.63
N SER A 41 -0.20 -7.95 22.63
CA SER A 41 -1.00 -7.47 21.48
C SER A 41 -0.73 -6.02 21.04
N GLN A 42 -0.53 -5.09 21.98
CA GLN A 42 -0.18 -3.69 21.69
C GLN A 42 1.22 -3.55 21.09
N PHE A 43 2.17 -4.36 21.56
CA PHE A 43 3.54 -4.36 21.08
C PHE A 43 3.64 -5.02 19.69
N THR A 44 2.91 -6.12 19.44
CA THR A 44 2.79 -6.75 18.12
C THR A 44 2.26 -5.76 17.09
N LYS A 45 1.20 -5.00 17.43
CA LYS A 45 0.65 -3.95 16.57
C LYS A 45 1.67 -2.84 16.28
N LEU A 46 2.45 -2.44 17.28
CA LEU A 46 3.52 -1.45 17.10
C LEU A 46 4.60 -1.96 16.13
N CYS A 47 5.08 -3.19 16.30
CA CYS A 47 6.06 -3.78 15.39
C CYS A 47 5.50 -3.91 13.96
N GLN A 48 4.26 -4.35 13.81
CA GLN A 48 3.57 -4.41 12.51
C GLN A 48 3.47 -3.03 11.87
N LEU A 49 3.11 -1.99 12.63
CA LEU A 49 3.04 -0.63 12.13
C LEU A 49 4.41 -0.12 11.66
N VAL A 50 5.46 -0.28 12.48
CA VAL A 50 6.83 0.16 12.14
C VAL A 50 7.33 -0.57 10.87
N LEU A 51 7.10 -1.87 10.78
CA LEU A 51 7.49 -2.66 9.60
C LEU A 51 6.69 -2.27 8.36
N THR A 52 5.39 -2.02 8.51
CA THR A 52 4.52 -1.59 7.42
C THR A 52 4.92 -0.21 6.93
N ILE A 53 5.12 0.76 7.83
CA ILE A 53 5.56 2.12 7.47
C ILE A 53 6.94 2.10 6.82
N SER A 54 7.89 1.32 7.34
CA SER A 54 9.23 1.23 6.75
C SER A 54 9.20 0.59 5.35
N ALA A 55 8.38 -0.46 5.19
CA ALA A 55 8.19 -1.10 3.89
C ALA A 55 7.47 -0.19 2.90
N THR A 56 6.45 0.55 3.35
CA THR A 56 5.70 1.47 2.49
C THR A 56 6.48 2.73 2.17
N THR A 57 7.26 3.30 3.08
CA THR A 57 8.10 4.49 2.81
C THR A 57 9.17 4.18 1.78
N ALA A 58 9.97 3.12 1.96
CA ALA A 58 10.97 2.73 0.97
C ALA A 58 10.36 2.34 -0.39
N SER A 59 9.24 1.60 -0.38
CA SER A 59 8.52 1.23 -1.61
C SER A 59 7.90 2.44 -2.31
N SER A 60 7.31 3.36 -1.53
CA SER A 60 6.70 4.61 -2.00
C SER A 60 7.74 5.59 -2.51
N GLU A 61 8.90 5.74 -1.85
CA GLU A 61 10.00 6.56 -2.35
C GLU A 61 10.55 6.01 -3.66
N ARG A 62 10.69 4.69 -3.76
CA ARG A 62 11.10 4.02 -5.01
C ARG A 62 10.09 4.25 -6.13
N SER A 63 8.80 4.08 -5.86
CA SER A 63 7.73 4.29 -6.86
C SER A 63 7.54 5.76 -7.21
N MET A 64 7.69 6.67 -6.25
CA MET A 64 7.63 8.12 -6.48
C MET A 64 8.84 8.61 -7.28
N SER A 65 10.03 8.04 -7.04
CA SER A 65 11.24 8.32 -7.82
C SER A 65 11.11 7.85 -9.27
N THR A 66 10.60 6.64 -9.50
CA THR A 66 10.33 6.16 -10.87
C THR A 66 9.26 7.01 -11.54
N LEU A 67 8.19 7.39 -10.83
CA LEU A 67 7.16 8.29 -11.33
C LEU A 67 7.71 9.67 -11.71
N LYS A 68 8.59 10.23 -10.89
CA LYS A 68 9.29 11.50 -11.17
C LYS A 68 10.11 11.41 -12.46
N ARG A 69 10.79 10.28 -12.70
CA ARG A 69 11.54 10.03 -13.94
C ARG A 69 10.62 9.94 -15.15
N ILE A 70 9.50 9.21 -15.04
CA ILE A 70 8.48 9.09 -16.10
C ILE A 70 7.87 10.46 -16.42
N LYS A 71 7.49 11.24 -15.40
CA LYS A 71 6.93 12.59 -15.55
C LYS A 71 7.93 13.54 -16.23
N SER A 72 9.21 13.42 -15.90
CA SER A 72 10.28 14.21 -16.52
C SER A 72 10.49 13.83 -17.98
N PHE A 73 10.46 12.54 -18.31
CA PHE A 73 10.59 12.03 -19.68
C PHE A 73 9.41 12.42 -20.57
N LEU A 74 8.19 12.38 -20.03
CA LEU A 74 6.94 12.67 -20.76
C LEU A 74 6.46 14.12 -20.62
N ARG A 75 7.30 15.06 -20.17
CA ARG A 75 6.90 16.42 -19.73
C ARG A 75 6.03 17.20 -20.73
N ASN A 76 6.19 16.96 -22.03
CA ASN A 76 5.42 17.64 -23.08
C ASN A 76 4.08 16.96 -23.41
N THR A 77 3.82 15.76 -22.88
CA THR A 77 2.65 14.94 -23.20
C THR A 77 1.86 14.49 -21.96
N MET A 78 2.48 14.48 -20.78
CA MET A 78 1.90 14.04 -19.51
C MET A 78 1.28 15.20 -18.72
N THR A 79 -0.06 15.26 -18.69
CA THR A 79 -0.82 16.12 -17.78
C THR A 79 -0.98 15.45 -16.41
N ASN A 80 -1.15 16.23 -15.33
CA ASN A 80 -1.40 15.67 -13.99
C ASN A 80 -2.65 14.77 -13.97
N GLU A 81 -3.71 15.17 -14.67
CA GLU A 81 -4.95 14.40 -14.76
C GLU A 81 -4.75 13.03 -15.43
N ARG A 82 -4.07 12.98 -16.58
CA ARG A 82 -3.69 11.72 -17.24
C ARG A 82 -2.85 10.82 -16.33
N LEU A 83 -1.94 11.41 -15.56
CA LEU A 83 -1.12 10.68 -14.59
C LEU A 83 -1.97 10.06 -13.48
N THR A 84 -2.91 10.82 -12.93
CA THR A 84 -3.84 10.34 -11.89
C THR A 84 -4.69 9.20 -12.43
N ASN A 85 -5.29 9.36 -13.61
CA ASN A 85 -6.14 8.35 -14.23
C ASN A 85 -5.37 7.05 -14.51
N LEU A 86 -4.12 7.14 -15.01
CA LEU A 86 -3.25 5.99 -15.20
C LEU A 86 -2.83 5.34 -13.88
N SER A 87 -2.63 6.13 -12.82
CA SER A 87 -2.29 5.61 -11.49
C SER A 87 -3.46 4.83 -10.89
N SER A 88 -4.69 5.35 -11.02
CA SER A 88 -5.91 4.63 -10.62
C SER A 88 -6.05 3.31 -11.39
N LEU A 89 -5.81 3.32 -12.71
CA LEU A 89 -5.84 2.11 -13.52
C LEU A 89 -4.78 1.08 -13.10
N ALA A 90 -3.59 1.55 -12.71
CA ALA A 90 -2.50 0.69 -12.25
C ALA A 90 -2.80 0.05 -10.89
N ILE A 91 -3.43 0.78 -9.97
CA ILE A 91 -3.89 0.26 -8.67
C ILE A 91 -4.96 -0.81 -8.90
N GLU A 92 -5.95 -0.51 -9.75
CA GLU A 92 -7.08 -1.41 -10.04
C GLU A 92 -6.75 -2.50 -11.07
N LYS A 93 -5.50 -2.60 -11.53
CA LYS A 93 -5.09 -3.54 -12.59
C LYS A 93 -5.48 -4.98 -12.31
N ASN A 94 -5.39 -5.42 -11.05
CA ASN A 94 -5.76 -6.79 -10.66
C ASN A 94 -7.28 -7.00 -10.73
N LEU A 95 -8.06 -6.04 -10.24
CA LEU A 95 -9.52 -6.06 -10.33
C LEU A 95 -9.98 -6.05 -11.79
N LEU A 96 -9.41 -5.17 -12.61
CA LEU A 96 -9.65 -5.13 -14.05
C LEU A 96 -9.28 -6.45 -14.74
N GLY A 97 -8.21 -7.11 -14.31
CA GLY A 97 -7.82 -8.43 -14.82
C GLY A 97 -8.80 -9.56 -14.47
N ILE A 98 -9.55 -9.42 -13.37
CA ILE A 98 -10.63 -10.34 -13.01
C ILE A 98 -11.89 -10.03 -13.81
N MET A 99 -12.27 -8.75 -13.89
CA MET A 99 -13.45 -8.28 -14.62
C MET A 99 -13.34 -8.52 -16.14
N ALA A 100 -12.14 -8.38 -16.72
CA ALA A 100 -11.90 -8.63 -18.14
C ALA A 100 -12.04 -10.11 -18.55
N LYS A 101 -12.18 -11.03 -17.59
CA LYS A 101 -12.53 -12.44 -17.89
C LYS A 101 -13.99 -12.58 -18.29
N ASP A 102 -14.84 -11.65 -17.87
CA ASP A 102 -16.22 -11.59 -18.30
C ASP A 102 -16.28 -10.87 -19.67
N PRO A 103 -16.65 -11.58 -20.75
CA PRO A 103 -16.71 -10.98 -22.08
C PRO A 103 -17.78 -9.89 -22.18
N THR A 104 -18.83 -9.94 -21.37
CA THR A 104 -19.92 -8.94 -21.40
C THR A 104 -19.44 -7.57 -20.90
N PHE A 105 -18.54 -7.56 -19.91
CA PHE A 105 -17.90 -6.35 -19.40
C PHE A 105 -16.99 -5.71 -20.45
N VAL A 106 -16.21 -6.52 -21.17
CA VAL A 106 -15.31 -5.99 -22.22
C VAL A 106 -16.11 -5.40 -23.38
N GLU A 107 -17.18 -6.07 -23.81
CA GLU A 107 -18.06 -5.57 -24.86
C GLU A 107 -18.76 -4.26 -24.47
N SER A 108 -19.23 -4.13 -23.23
CA SER A 108 -19.85 -2.88 -22.77
C SER A 108 -18.88 -1.71 -22.77
N ILE A 109 -17.63 -1.94 -22.34
CA ILE A 109 -16.59 -0.90 -22.35
C ILE A 109 -16.22 -0.50 -23.79
N ILE A 110 -16.16 -1.46 -24.72
CA ILE A 110 -15.89 -1.17 -26.14
C ILE A 110 -17.02 -0.34 -26.75
N ASP A 111 -18.28 -0.71 -26.48
CA ASP A 111 -19.45 0.01 -26.99
C ASP A 111 -19.53 1.44 -26.41
N ASP A 112 -19.29 1.61 -25.11
CA ASP A 112 -19.22 2.92 -24.47
C ASP A 112 -18.06 3.77 -25.00
N PHE A 113 -16.91 3.17 -25.29
CA PHE A 113 -15.79 3.85 -25.94
C PHE A 113 -16.13 4.27 -27.37
N ALA A 114 -16.81 3.41 -28.13
CA ALA A 114 -17.20 3.68 -29.52
C ALA A 114 -18.24 4.82 -29.63
N LYS A 115 -19.12 4.97 -28.63
CA LYS A 115 -20.09 6.08 -28.56
C LYS A 115 -19.47 7.44 -28.27
N LYS A 116 -18.24 7.50 -27.75
CA LYS A 116 -17.57 8.77 -27.45
C LYS A 116 -16.90 9.39 -28.68
N LYS A 117 -17.34 10.61 -29.02
CA LYS A 117 -16.88 11.39 -30.20
C LYS A 117 -15.37 11.61 -30.26
N GLU A 118 -14.72 11.79 -29.11
CA GLU A 118 -13.26 11.99 -29.02
C GLU A 118 -12.45 10.70 -28.79
N LYS A 119 -13.10 9.53 -28.65
CA LYS A 119 -12.43 8.29 -28.24
C LYS A 119 -11.57 8.48 -26.97
N SER A 120 -12.02 9.36 -26.06
CA SER A 120 -11.35 9.73 -24.82
C SER A 120 -12.28 9.44 -23.63
N ILE A 121 -11.86 8.55 -22.72
CA ILE A 121 -12.59 8.30 -21.48
C ILE A 121 -11.91 9.06 -20.34
N GLU A 122 -12.63 10.04 -19.79
CA GLU A 122 -12.31 10.65 -18.50
C GLU A 122 -12.66 9.63 -17.41
N LEU A 123 -11.67 9.26 -16.61
CA LEU A 123 -11.81 8.27 -15.54
C LEU A 123 -11.97 9.01 -14.21
N GLU A 124 -13.16 9.53 -13.95
CA GLU A 124 -13.44 10.20 -12.68
C GLU A 124 -13.68 9.15 -11.57
N TYR A 125 -12.76 9.08 -10.61
CA TYR A 125 -12.94 8.30 -9.40
C TYR A 125 -13.73 9.14 -8.38
N LYS A 126 -14.99 8.79 -8.15
CA LYS A 126 -15.82 9.45 -7.14
C LYS A 126 -15.42 8.94 -5.76
N ILE A 127 -14.74 9.79 -4.98
CA ILE A 127 -14.52 9.54 -3.55
C ILE A 127 -15.89 9.68 -2.87
N ILE A 128 -16.44 8.54 -2.42
CA ILE A 128 -17.65 8.48 -1.59
C ILE A 128 -17.27 8.85 -0.16
#